data_AF-A0A6P8IIB5-F1
#
_entry.id   AF-A0A6P8IIB5-F1
#
_cell.length_a   1.000
_cell.length_b   1.000
_cell.length_c   1.000
_cell.angle_alpha   90.00
_cell.angle_beta   90.00
_cell.angle_gamma   90.00
#
_symmetry.space_group_name_H-M   'P 1'
#
loop_
_entity.id
_entity.type
_entity.pdbx_description
1 polymer ?
#
loop_
_entity_poly.entity_id
_entity_poly.type
_entity_poly.pdbx_seq_one_letter_code
_entity_poly.pdbx_strand_id
1 'polypeptide(L)'
;MGSKDDTAVESLLRLSTPSSTMDTTIRRRSFDDAQSRFKCRKVLGIGGKEPSKVLQVLGRHESYLLIIPRGYETWQLIIASCLFLFAVMWLVFPGTWLSIVGSHADPVIGNMCCRIIAGALFAIISTTWYTEPTSMLALRNTLMLQYIYSGIATFSLTWAFMTNKSKFLLGLAIIHGFLTIGSVFYYFAFREMNKPTPDKPFNKSNDDRNHVD
;
A
#
# COMPACT_ATOMS: atom_id res chain seq x y z
N MET A 1 -82.67 2.55 -48.92
CA MET A 1 -81.39 1.84 -48.74
C MET A 1 -80.44 2.79 -48.03
N GLY A 2 -80.20 2.57 -46.74
CA GLY A 2 -79.39 3.43 -45.89
C GLY A 2 -78.63 2.58 -44.88
N SER A 3 -77.33 2.85 -44.82
CA SER A 3 -76.21 2.15 -44.18
C SER A 3 -76.50 1.50 -42.81
N LYS A 4 -76.09 0.23 -42.66
CA LYS A 4 -76.09 -0.51 -41.39
C LYS A 4 -74.70 -1.09 -41.05
N ASP A 5 -73.65 -0.64 -41.72
CA ASP A 5 -72.31 -1.21 -41.62
C ASP A 5 -71.27 -0.31 -40.93
N ASP A 6 -71.62 0.96 -40.64
CA ASP A 6 -70.64 1.93 -40.13
C ASP A 6 -70.33 1.79 -38.63
N THR A 7 -71.18 1.13 -37.85
CA THR A 7 -71.02 1.01 -36.38
C THR A 7 -70.10 -0.13 -35.94
N ALA A 8 -69.93 -1.17 -36.76
CA ALA A 8 -69.03 -2.28 -36.44
C ALA A 8 -67.55 -1.91 -36.67
N VAL A 9 -67.27 -1.11 -37.71
CA VAL A 9 -65.90 -0.68 -38.06
C VAL A 9 -65.35 0.31 -37.04
N GLU A 10 -66.20 1.17 -36.48
CA GLU A 10 -65.81 2.14 -35.44
C GLU A 10 -65.46 1.47 -34.09
N SER A 11 -66.08 0.31 -33.81
CA SER A 11 -65.80 -0.47 -32.60
C SER A 11 -64.48 -1.26 -32.64
N LEU A 12 -64.05 -1.67 -33.85
CA LEU A 12 -62.77 -2.35 -34.06
C LEU A 12 -61.57 -1.38 -34.14
N LEU A 13 -61.81 -0.13 -34.52
CA LEU A 13 -60.78 0.93 -34.55
C LEU A 13 -60.40 1.47 -33.16
N ARG A 14 -61.21 1.19 -32.13
CA ARG A 14 -60.88 1.53 -30.73
C ARG A 14 -60.05 0.46 -30.01
N LEU A 15 -59.79 -0.68 -30.63
CA LEU A 15 -59.08 -1.81 -30.01
C LEU A 15 -57.68 -2.03 -30.61
N SER A 16 -57.03 -0.99 -31.09
CA SER A 16 -55.62 -1.08 -31.51
C SER A 16 -54.88 0.24 -31.31
N THR A 17 -54.90 0.74 -30.07
CA THR A 17 -53.80 1.56 -29.58
C THR A 17 -53.17 0.84 -28.40
N PRO A 18 -52.01 0.19 -28.56
CA PRO A 18 -51.25 -0.22 -27.41
C PRO A 18 -50.98 1.07 -26.62
N SER A 19 -51.41 1.09 -25.37
CA SER A 19 -51.27 2.26 -24.50
C SER A 19 -49.78 2.58 -24.35
N SER A 20 -49.27 3.48 -25.19
CA SER A 20 -47.87 3.92 -25.16
C SER A 20 -47.50 4.50 -23.79
N THR A 21 -48.51 4.93 -23.03
CA THR A 21 -48.45 5.38 -21.64
C THR A 21 -48.17 4.26 -20.62
N MET A 22 -48.65 3.02 -20.82
CA MET A 22 -48.29 1.90 -19.93
C MET A 22 -46.88 1.37 -20.21
N ASP A 23 -46.48 1.29 -21.48
CA ASP A 23 -45.12 0.85 -21.84
C ASP A 23 -44.06 1.85 -21.37
N THR A 24 -44.36 3.15 -21.45
CA THR A 24 -43.44 4.19 -20.95
C THR A 24 -43.35 4.21 -19.42
N THR A 25 -44.43 3.94 -18.69
CA THR A 25 -44.42 3.87 -17.22
C THR A 25 -43.73 2.62 -16.70
N ILE A 26 -43.92 1.46 -17.33
CA ILE A 26 -43.19 0.22 -17.01
C ILE A 26 -41.70 0.38 -17.31
N ARG A 27 -41.35 0.95 -18.48
CA ARG A 27 -39.96 1.24 -18.83
C ARG A 27 -39.31 2.22 -17.85
N ARG A 28 -40.02 3.27 -17.43
CA ARG A 28 -39.53 4.24 -16.43
C ARG A 28 -39.31 3.60 -15.06
N ARG A 29 -40.24 2.76 -14.59
CA ARG A 29 -40.06 1.98 -13.34
C ARG A 29 -38.85 1.05 -13.39
N SER A 30 -38.61 0.38 -14.52
CA SER A 30 -37.45 -0.50 -14.69
C SER A 30 -36.13 0.28 -14.73
N PHE A 31 -36.14 1.49 -15.28
CA PHE A 31 -34.98 2.39 -15.32
C PHE A 31 -34.66 2.94 -13.92
N ASP A 32 -35.68 3.32 -13.15
CA ASP A 32 -35.55 3.77 -11.77
C ASP A 32 -35.08 2.64 -10.85
N ASP A 33 -35.60 1.42 -11.03
CA ASP A 33 -35.15 0.24 -10.29
C ASP A 33 -33.68 -0.08 -10.62
N ALA A 34 -33.30 -0.07 -11.90
CA ALA A 34 -31.92 -0.26 -12.32
C ALA A 34 -30.99 0.82 -11.74
N GLN A 35 -31.38 2.11 -11.77
CA GLN A 35 -30.63 3.19 -11.15
C GLN A 35 -30.52 3.04 -9.62
N SER A 36 -31.56 2.55 -8.95
CA SER A 36 -31.52 2.28 -7.51
C SER A 36 -30.55 1.15 -7.18
N ARG A 37 -30.52 0.10 -8.02
CA ARG A 37 -29.58 -1.02 -7.89
C ARG A 37 -28.15 -0.62 -8.20
N PHE A 38 -27.94 0.29 -9.15
CA PHE A 38 -26.63 0.90 -9.40
C PHE A 38 -26.19 1.82 -8.25
N LYS A 39 -27.10 2.61 -7.67
CA LYS A 39 -26.83 3.41 -6.46
C LYS A 39 -26.51 2.53 -5.26
N CYS A 40 -27.27 1.45 -5.04
CA CYS A 40 -26.97 0.46 -4.00
C CYS A 40 -25.63 -0.24 -4.25
N ARG A 41 -25.33 -0.69 -5.48
CA ARG A 41 -23.99 -1.22 -5.81
C ARG A 41 -22.87 -0.23 -5.53
N LYS A 42 -23.08 1.06 -5.84
CA LYS A 42 -22.09 2.13 -5.61
C LYS A 42 -21.95 2.50 -4.13
N VAL A 43 -23.04 2.45 -3.37
CA VAL A 43 -23.06 2.67 -1.92
C VAL A 43 -22.46 1.47 -1.18
N LEU A 44 -22.69 0.24 -1.64
CA LEU A 44 -22.11 -1.00 -1.10
C LEU A 44 -20.71 -1.32 -1.65
N GLY A 45 -20.22 -0.61 -2.67
CA GLY A 45 -18.93 -0.90 -3.31
C GLY A 45 -18.91 -2.20 -4.13
N ILE A 46 -20.05 -2.84 -4.38
CA ILE A 46 -20.13 -4.10 -5.12
C ILE A 46 -20.18 -3.77 -6.62
N GLY A 47 -19.04 -3.85 -7.31
CA GLY A 47 -18.95 -3.74 -8.77
C GLY A 47 -18.22 -2.52 -9.31
N GLY A 48 -17.60 -1.71 -8.44
CA GLY A 48 -16.68 -0.65 -8.82
C GLY A 48 -15.50 -0.62 -7.86
N LYS A 49 -14.32 -0.23 -8.37
CA LYS A 49 -13.05 -0.16 -7.62
C LYS A 49 -12.98 1.02 -6.63
N GLU A 50 -14.08 1.74 -6.45
CA GLU A 50 -14.17 2.85 -5.51
C GLU A 50 -14.68 2.35 -4.16
N PRO A 51 -14.10 2.81 -3.05
CA PRO A 51 -14.59 2.44 -1.73
C PRO A 51 -16.06 2.84 -1.59
N SER A 52 -16.86 1.96 -1.00
CA SER A 52 -18.26 2.22 -0.68
C SER A 52 -18.40 3.58 0.02
N LYS A 53 -19.45 4.35 -0.29
CA LYS A 53 -19.72 5.62 0.42
C LYS A 53 -19.83 5.43 1.94
N VAL A 54 -20.14 4.20 2.39
CA VAL A 54 -20.08 3.78 3.79
C VAL A 54 -18.63 3.80 4.32
N LEU A 55 -17.64 3.28 3.59
CA LEU A 55 -16.21 3.40 3.93
C LEU A 55 -15.72 4.86 3.91
N GLN A 56 -16.36 5.70 3.10
CA GLN A 56 -16.05 7.13 3.02
C GLN A 56 -16.60 7.90 4.23
N VAL A 57 -17.75 7.49 4.77
CA VAL A 57 -18.38 8.04 5.98
C VAL A 57 -17.77 7.48 7.27
N LEU A 58 -17.30 6.22 7.28
CA LEU A 58 -16.59 5.61 8.42
C LEU A 58 -15.13 6.07 8.55
N GLY A 59 -14.65 6.93 7.65
CA GLY A 59 -13.23 7.28 7.56
C GLY A 59 -12.46 6.21 6.80
N ARG A 60 -11.63 6.67 5.87
CA ARG A 60 -10.73 5.83 5.06
C ARG A 60 -9.71 5.16 5.98
N HIS A 61 -10.08 4.06 6.63
CA HIS A 61 -9.12 3.20 7.29
C HIS A 61 -8.40 2.39 6.20
N GLU A 62 -7.26 2.92 5.74
CA GLU A 62 -6.35 2.25 4.79
C GLU A 62 -5.91 0.87 5.30
N SER A 63 -6.03 0.63 6.60
CA SER A 63 -5.73 -0.63 7.29
C SER A 63 -6.54 -1.82 6.75
N TYR A 64 -7.77 -1.62 6.26
CA TYR A 64 -8.62 -2.73 5.74
C TYR A 64 -8.25 -3.20 4.32
N LEU A 65 -7.46 -2.42 3.59
CA LEU A 65 -6.99 -2.73 2.24
C LEU A 65 -5.52 -3.19 2.23
N LEU A 66 -4.91 -3.26 3.40
CA LEU A 66 -3.47 -3.44 3.54
C LEU A 66 -3.15 -4.94 3.54
N ILE A 67 -2.52 -5.40 2.46
CA ILE A 67 -2.07 -6.79 2.36
C ILE A 67 -0.64 -6.85 2.89
N ILE A 68 -0.49 -7.44 4.07
CA ILE A 68 0.82 -7.61 4.73
C ILE A 68 1.45 -8.92 4.23
N PRO A 69 2.73 -8.91 3.81
CA PRO A 69 3.41 -10.13 3.38
C PRO A 69 3.52 -11.12 4.53
N ARG A 70 3.27 -12.39 4.24
CA ARG A 70 3.47 -13.46 5.23
C ARG A 70 4.93 -13.47 5.68
N GLY A 71 5.16 -13.47 7.00
CA GLY A 71 6.50 -13.44 7.60
C GLY A 71 7.06 -12.03 7.86
N TYR A 72 6.32 -10.97 7.51
CA TYR A 72 6.75 -9.59 7.79
C TYR A 72 7.00 -9.35 9.29
N GLU A 73 6.10 -9.76 10.16
CA GLU A 73 6.24 -9.58 11.61
C GLU A 73 7.49 -10.28 12.16
N THR A 74 7.75 -11.51 11.70
CA THR A 74 8.96 -12.27 12.05
C THR A 74 10.20 -11.55 11.58
N TRP A 75 10.17 -10.97 10.38
CA TRP A 75 11.26 -10.17 9.85
C TRP A 75 11.53 -8.91 10.70
N GLN A 76 10.47 -8.19 11.08
CA GLN A 76 10.58 -7.02 11.95
C GLN A 76 11.22 -7.37 13.30
N LEU A 77 10.87 -8.52 13.88
CA LEU A 77 11.50 -9.02 15.09
C LEU A 77 12.98 -9.34 14.88
N ILE A 78 13.33 -10.04 13.80
CA ILE A 78 14.72 -10.43 13.50
C ILE A 78 15.60 -9.19 13.32
N ILE A 79 15.20 -8.25 12.46
CA ILE A 79 16.00 -7.06 12.18
C ILE A 79 16.15 -6.18 13.41
N ALA A 80 15.07 -5.95 14.16
CA ALA A 80 15.12 -5.16 15.38
C ALA A 80 16.01 -5.81 16.44
N SER A 81 15.93 -7.13 16.61
CA SER A 81 16.78 -7.87 17.55
C SER A 81 18.26 -7.79 17.17
N CYS A 82 18.60 -7.95 15.88
CA CYS A 82 19.98 -7.80 15.41
C CYS A 82 20.50 -6.38 15.65
N LEU A 83 19.73 -5.36 15.28
CA LEU A 83 20.11 -3.96 15.50
C LEU A 83 20.25 -3.63 16.99
N PHE A 84 19.40 -4.21 17.85
CA PHE A 84 19.47 -4.04 19.30
C PHE A 84 20.78 -4.57 19.87
N LEU A 85 21.22 -5.76 19.44
CA LEU A 85 22.50 -6.31 19.86
C LEU A 85 23.67 -5.40 19.46
N PHE A 86 23.65 -4.84 18.23
CA PHE A 86 24.65 -3.86 17.80
C PHE A 86 24.62 -2.58 18.64
N ALA A 87 23.42 -2.05 18.90
CA ALA A 87 23.23 -0.85 19.70
C ALA A 87 23.80 -1.02 21.12
N VAL A 88 23.47 -2.13 21.79
CA VAL A 88 23.98 -2.45 23.13
C VAL A 88 25.50 -2.59 23.11
N MET A 89 26.06 -3.32 22.14
CA MET A 89 27.50 -3.51 22.02
C MET A 89 28.24 -2.18 21.84
N TRP A 90 27.72 -1.27 20.99
CA TRP A 90 28.33 0.03 20.72
C TRP A 90 28.13 1.03 21.87
N LEU A 91 27.05 0.90 22.64
CA LEU A 91 26.77 1.76 23.79
C LEU A 91 27.67 1.40 25.00
N VAL A 92 27.73 0.10 25.33
CA VAL A 92 28.38 -0.40 26.55
C VAL A 92 29.88 -0.60 26.34
N PHE A 93 30.30 -1.14 25.18
CA PHE A 93 31.69 -1.51 24.90
C PHE A 93 32.26 -0.83 23.64
N PRO A 94 32.23 0.53 23.55
CA PRO A 94 32.71 1.23 22.35
C PRO A 94 34.21 1.05 22.10
N GLY A 95 35.02 0.94 23.15
CA GLY A 95 36.47 0.78 23.02
C GLY A 95 36.88 -0.56 22.38
N THR A 96 36.17 -1.64 22.70
CA THR A 96 36.37 -2.96 22.07
C THR A 96 36.08 -2.87 20.58
N TRP A 97 35.02 -2.18 20.19
CA TRP A 97 34.66 -2.00 18.78
C TRP A 97 35.69 -1.20 18.00
N LEU A 98 36.13 -0.06 18.53
CA LEU A 98 37.15 0.79 17.89
C LEU A 98 38.50 0.09 17.75
N SER A 99 38.87 -0.71 18.76
CA SER A 99 40.07 -1.54 18.71
C SER A 99 40.00 -2.58 17.58
N ILE A 100 38.85 -3.24 17.40
CA ILE A 100 38.64 -4.21 16.32
C ILE A 100 38.66 -3.56 14.93
N VAL A 101 38.14 -2.34 14.83
CA VAL A 101 38.17 -1.53 13.60
C VAL A 101 39.59 -0.98 13.31
N GLY A 102 40.52 -1.08 14.25
CA GLY A 102 41.88 -0.56 14.08
C GLY A 102 41.93 0.98 14.08
N SER A 103 40.99 1.63 14.77
CA SER A 103 40.95 3.09 14.81
C SER A 103 42.08 3.66 15.67
N HIS A 104 42.86 4.57 15.09
CA HIS A 104 43.85 5.38 15.80
C HIS A 104 43.29 6.74 16.28
N ALA A 105 41.97 6.92 16.24
CA ALA A 105 41.32 8.14 16.69
C ALA A 105 41.44 8.32 18.21
N ASP A 106 41.33 9.57 18.68
CA ASP A 106 41.29 9.86 20.10
C ASP A 106 40.22 9.01 20.80
N PRO A 107 40.56 8.28 21.87
CA PRO A 107 39.68 7.29 22.47
C PRO A 107 38.39 7.91 23.02
N VAL A 108 38.47 9.16 23.49
CA VAL A 108 37.30 9.90 23.99
C VAL A 108 36.34 10.21 22.84
N ILE A 109 36.84 10.77 21.73
CA ILE A 109 36.02 11.18 20.60
C ILE A 109 35.40 9.95 19.92
N GLY A 110 36.21 8.92 19.66
CA GLY A 110 35.72 7.67 19.06
C GLY A 110 34.63 7.01 19.92
N ASN A 111 34.83 6.92 21.24
CA ASN A 111 33.86 6.31 22.13
C ASN A 111 32.53 7.09 22.16
N MET A 112 32.59 8.41 22.15
CA MET A 112 31.38 9.25 22.10
C MET A 112 30.65 9.08 20.76
N CYS A 113 31.36 9.03 19.63
CA CYS A 113 30.76 8.76 18.32
C CYS A 113 30.04 7.41 18.29
N CYS A 114 30.67 6.34 18.80
CA CYS A 114 30.04 5.02 18.89
C CYS A 114 28.73 5.04 19.69
N ARG A 115 28.71 5.77 20.83
CA ARG A 115 27.51 5.90 21.68
C ARG A 115 26.39 6.69 21.02
N ILE A 116 26.72 7.75 20.27
CA ILE A 116 25.72 8.52 19.51
C ILE A 116 25.10 7.63 18.43
N ILE A 117 25.91 6.83 17.72
CA ILE A 117 25.38 5.90 16.71
C ILE A 117 24.53 4.81 17.37
N ALA A 118 24.91 4.31 18.54
CA ALA A 118 24.06 3.41 19.32
C ALA A 118 22.71 4.04 19.68
N GLY A 119 22.68 5.32 20.06
CA GLY A 119 21.45 6.06 20.29
C GLY A 119 20.56 6.14 19.04
N ALA A 120 21.15 6.42 17.88
CA ALA A 120 20.43 6.40 16.61
C ALA A 120 19.86 5.01 16.27
N LEU A 121 20.59 3.94 16.58
CA LEU A 121 20.09 2.57 16.43
C LEU A 121 18.89 2.29 17.33
N PHE A 122 18.91 2.70 18.60
CA PHE A 122 17.76 2.57 19.49
C PHE A 122 16.52 3.31 18.96
N ALA A 123 16.70 4.47 18.34
CA ALA A 123 15.60 5.16 17.67
C ALA A 123 15.03 4.35 16.50
N ILE A 124 15.87 3.75 15.65
CA ILE A 124 15.42 2.89 14.52
C ILE A 124 14.70 1.64 15.03
N ILE A 125 15.19 1.02 16.11
CA ILE A 125 14.54 -0.15 16.73
C ILE A 125 13.18 0.25 17.30
N SER A 126 13.10 1.38 17.99
CA SER A 126 11.86 1.89 18.56
C SER A 126 10.84 2.17 17.46
N THR A 127 11.22 2.87 16.38
CA THR A 127 10.29 3.10 15.26
C THR A 127 9.87 1.79 14.60
N THR A 128 10.76 0.80 14.53
CA THR A 128 10.44 -0.54 14.00
C THR A 128 9.38 -1.27 14.83
N TRP A 129 9.46 -1.22 16.16
CA TRP A 129 8.50 -1.91 17.04
C TRP A 129 7.20 -1.14 17.27
N TYR A 130 7.25 0.19 17.33
CA TYR A 130 6.06 1.02 17.58
C TYR A 130 5.25 1.33 16.32
N THR A 131 5.75 1.00 15.13
CA THR A 131 4.96 1.19 13.89
C THR A 131 3.91 0.09 13.79
N GLU A 132 2.72 0.38 14.31
CA GLU A 132 1.54 -0.41 13.98
C GLU A 132 1.26 -0.33 12.46
N PRO A 133 0.78 -1.41 11.83
CA PRO A 133 0.48 -1.45 10.39
C PRO A 133 -0.83 -0.71 10.06
N THR A 134 -0.95 0.52 10.54
CA THR A 134 -2.16 1.35 10.42
C THR A 134 -2.25 2.03 9.06
N SER A 135 -1.11 2.35 8.43
CA SER A 135 -1.03 3.02 7.13
C SER A 135 0.02 2.42 6.20
N MET A 136 -0.26 2.44 4.89
CA MET A 136 0.69 1.97 3.87
C MET A 136 1.97 2.81 3.86
N LEU A 137 1.83 4.10 4.15
CA LEU A 137 2.95 5.05 4.20
C LEU A 137 3.90 4.75 5.36
N ALA A 138 3.39 4.50 6.56
CA ALA A 138 4.22 4.21 7.74
C ALA A 138 5.00 2.90 7.56
N LEU A 139 4.33 1.86 7.04
CA LEU A 139 5.00 0.59 6.76
C LEU A 139 6.11 0.78 5.73
N ARG A 140 5.77 1.40 4.58
CA ARG A 140 6.74 1.69 3.51
C ARG A 140 7.95 2.45 4.04
N ASN A 141 7.74 3.52 4.79
CA ASN A 141 8.82 4.35 5.32
C ASN A 141 9.70 3.60 6.33
N THR A 142 9.11 2.71 7.13
CA THR A 142 9.85 1.86 8.08
C THR A 142 10.75 0.86 7.36
N LEU A 143 10.23 0.16 6.33
CA LEU A 143 11.08 -0.71 5.51
C LEU A 143 12.16 0.07 4.75
N MET A 144 11.84 1.27 4.27
CA MET A 144 12.80 2.16 3.61
C MET A 144 13.95 2.52 4.56
N LEU A 145 13.63 2.93 5.79
CA LEU A 145 14.61 3.25 6.81
C LEU A 145 15.53 2.06 7.10
N GLN A 146 14.97 0.86 7.23
CA GLN A 146 15.71 -0.36 7.53
C GLN A 146 16.70 -0.75 6.43
N TYR A 147 16.26 -0.80 5.17
CA TYR A 147 17.16 -1.20 4.09
C TYR A 147 18.18 -0.11 3.76
N ILE A 148 17.85 1.18 3.91
CA ILE A 148 18.80 2.28 3.70
C ILE A 148 19.89 2.24 4.76
N TYR A 149 19.52 2.15 6.04
CA TYR A 149 20.49 2.04 7.12
C TYR A 149 21.39 0.81 6.93
N SER A 150 20.77 -0.35 6.70
CA SER A 150 21.52 -1.60 6.53
C SER A 150 22.43 -1.55 5.31
N GLY A 151 21.99 -0.96 4.20
CA GLY A 151 22.80 -0.79 2.98
C GLY A 151 23.97 0.18 3.14
N ILE A 152 23.80 1.27 3.90
CA ILE A 152 24.92 2.16 4.23
C ILE A 152 25.91 1.44 5.16
N ALA A 153 25.41 0.69 6.14
CA ALA A 153 26.24 -0.09 7.05
C ALA A 153 27.04 -1.19 6.32
N THR A 154 26.45 -1.92 5.37
CA THR A 154 27.18 -2.90 4.56
C THR A 154 28.29 -2.25 3.76
N PHE A 155 28.01 -1.14 3.11
CA PHE A 155 29.00 -0.41 2.32
C PHE A 155 30.15 0.07 3.20
N SER A 156 29.84 0.75 4.31
CA SER A 156 30.85 1.26 5.25
C SER A 156 31.72 0.15 5.82
N LEU A 157 31.13 -0.99 6.14
CA LEU A 157 31.84 -2.10 6.75
C LEU A 157 32.67 -2.92 5.73
N THR A 158 32.18 -3.02 4.50
CA THR A 158 32.97 -3.57 3.38
C THR A 158 34.16 -2.68 3.09
N TRP A 159 33.98 -1.36 3.13
CA TRP A 159 35.08 -0.40 3.01
C TRP A 159 36.11 -0.59 4.13
N ALA A 160 35.66 -0.67 5.39
CA ALA A 160 36.53 -0.92 6.53
C ALA A 160 37.27 -2.26 6.44
N PHE A 161 36.63 -3.29 5.88
CA PHE A 161 37.27 -4.56 5.56
C PHE A 161 38.37 -4.41 4.51
N MET A 162 38.15 -3.65 3.42
CA MET A 162 39.19 -3.43 2.40
C MET A 162 40.43 -2.74 2.98
N THR A 163 40.24 -1.84 3.96
CA THR A 163 41.34 -1.15 4.64
C THR A 163 42.08 -2.06 5.62
N ASN A 164 41.37 -2.74 6.51
CA ASN A 164 41.97 -3.47 7.64
C ASN A 164 42.17 -4.98 7.38
N LYS A 165 41.57 -5.52 6.32
CA LYS A 165 41.57 -6.95 5.93
C LYS A 165 41.16 -7.93 7.04
N SER A 166 40.38 -7.45 8.02
CA SER A 166 39.93 -8.26 9.15
C SER A 166 38.76 -9.17 8.79
N LYS A 167 38.89 -10.48 9.05
CA LYS A 167 37.83 -11.47 8.84
C LYS A 167 36.55 -11.15 9.64
N PHE A 168 36.69 -10.48 10.77
CA PHE A 168 35.57 -10.07 11.61
C PHE A 168 34.70 -9.01 10.91
N LEU A 169 35.34 -8.00 10.29
CA LEU A 169 34.63 -6.97 9.52
C LEU A 169 33.92 -7.57 8.31
N LEU A 170 34.53 -8.57 7.66
CA LEU A 170 33.87 -9.31 6.57
C LEU A 170 32.62 -10.05 7.07
N GLY A 171 32.71 -10.78 8.19
CA GLY A 171 31.56 -11.50 8.76
C GLY A 171 30.40 -10.58 9.10
N LEU A 172 30.70 -9.43 9.70
CA LEU A 172 29.70 -8.41 9.99
C LEU A 172 29.11 -7.77 8.71
N ALA A 173 29.92 -7.58 7.66
CA ALA A 173 29.45 -7.00 6.40
C ALA A 173 28.48 -7.96 5.71
N ILE A 174 28.75 -9.26 5.80
CA ILE A 174 27.86 -10.32 5.33
C ILE A 174 26.54 -10.30 6.13
N ILE A 175 26.59 -10.18 7.47
CA ILE A 175 25.39 -10.11 8.32
C ILE A 175 24.52 -8.92 7.93
N HIS A 176 25.09 -7.71 7.86
CA HIS A 176 24.35 -6.53 7.39
C HIS A 176 23.88 -6.68 5.93
N GLY A 177 24.62 -7.44 5.11
CA GLY A 177 24.26 -7.79 3.72
C GLY A 177 22.96 -8.55 3.67
N PHE A 178 22.84 -9.61 4.48
CA PHE A 178 21.60 -10.37 4.61
C PHE A 178 20.44 -9.53 5.15
N LEU A 179 20.70 -8.66 6.14
CA LEU A 179 19.68 -7.72 6.65
C LEU A 179 19.19 -6.75 5.56
N THR A 180 20.11 -6.28 4.71
CA THR A 180 19.77 -5.39 3.60
C THR A 180 18.91 -6.12 2.56
N ILE A 181 19.35 -7.32 2.12
CA ILE A 181 18.63 -8.11 1.12
C ILE A 181 17.23 -8.49 1.62
N GLY A 182 17.10 -8.93 2.87
CA GLY A 182 15.79 -9.25 3.45
C GLY A 182 14.87 -8.02 3.52
N SER A 183 15.39 -6.87 3.93
CA SER A 183 14.59 -5.63 3.99
C SER A 183 14.16 -5.16 2.60
N VAL A 184 15.04 -5.26 1.60
CA VAL A 184 14.72 -4.96 0.19
C VAL A 184 13.66 -5.93 -0.33
N PHE A 185 13.79 -7.24 -0.04
CA PHE A 185 12.79 -8.23 -0.42
C PHE A 185 11.41 -7.89 0.13
N TYR A 186 11.29 -7.61 1.43
CA TYR A 186 10.01 -7.24 2.02
C TYR A 186 9.48 -5.91 1.51
N TYR A 187 10.36 -4.96 1.19
CA TYR A 187 9.96 -3.69 0.57
C TYR A 187 9.33 -3.90 -0.80
N PHE A 188 9.95 -4.71 -1.66
CA PHE A 188 9.41 -5.02 -2.98
C PHE A 188 8.15 -5.89 -2.89
N ALA A 189 8.13 -6.90 -2.03
CA ALA A 189 6.96 -7.74 -1.80
C ALA A 189 5.76 -6.90 -1.33
N PHE A 190 5.99 -6.00 -0.37
CA PHE A 190 4.97 -5.06 0.11
C PHE A 190 4.46 -4.15 -1.02
N ARG A 191 5.37 -3.61 -1.83
CA ARG A 191 5.01 -2.74 -2.95
C ARG A 191 4.22 -3.46 -4.04
N GLU A 192 4.54 -4.72 -4.33
CA GLU A 192 3.86 -5.52 -5.35
C GLU A 192 2.41 -5.81 -4.97
N MET A 193 2.18 -6.22 -3.72
CA MET A 193 0.83 -6.56 -3.23
C MET A 193 -0.06 -5.34 -3.02
N ASN A 194 0.53 -4.17 -2.77
CA ASN A 194 -0.19 -2.93 -2.52
C ASN A 194 -0.07 -1.93 -3.68
N LYS A 195 0.14 -2.40 -4.92
CA LYS A 195 0.14 -1.53 -6.10
C LYS A 195 -1.22 -0.81 -6.20
N PRO A 196 -1.25 0.54 -6.36
CA PRO A 196 -2.48 1.22 -6.72
C PRO A 196 -2.90 0.64 -8.07
N THR A 197 -4.09 0.05 -8.12
CA THR A 197 -4.55 -0.55 -9.36
C THR A 197 -4.59 0.50 -10.47
N PRO A 198 -4.15 0.17 -11.70
CA PRO A 198 -4.13 1.13 -12.79
C PRO A 198 -5.54 1.68 -13.00
N ASP A 199 -5.63 3.00 -13.08
CA ASP A 199 -6.83 3.68 -13.51
C ASP A 199 -7.28 3.05 -14.83
N LYS A 200 -8.55 2.69 -14.91
CA LYS A 200 -9.14 2.22 -16.17
C LYS A 200 -8.80 3.27 -17.23
N PRO A 201 -8.20 2.92 -18.39
CA PRO A 201 -7.92 3.92 -19.41
C PRO A 201 -9.21 4.67 -19.68
N PHE A 202 -9.15 5.99 -19.54
CA PHE A 202 -10.27 6.88 -19.79
C PHE A 202 -10.61 6.76 -21.27
N ASN A 203 -11.48 5.79 -21.61
CA ASN A 203 -11.99 5.65 -22.95
C ASN A 203 -13.02 6.77 -23.13
N LYS A 204 -12.54 7.91 -23.61
CA LYS A 204 -13.39 9.02 -24.05
C LYS A 204 -14.15 8.51 -25.27
N SER A 205 -15.31 7.89 -25.05
CA SER A 205 -16.25 7.60 -26.13
C SER A 205 -16.71 8.93 -26.71
N ASN A 206 -16.13 9.32 -27.84
CA ASN A 206 -16.59 10.43 -28.66
C ASN A 206 -17.95 10.07 -29.28
N ASP A 207 -19.02 10.10 -28.48
CA ASP A 207 -20.39 9.92 -28.98
C ASP A 207 -21.35 11.00 -28.49
N ASP A 208 -20.84 12.24 -28.34
CA ASP A 208 -21.66 13.45 -28.14
C ASP A 208 -21.67 14.30 -29.42
N ARG A 209 -21.98 13.68 -30.58
CA ARG A 209 -22.18 14.42 -31.84
C ARG A 209 -23.50 14.17 -32.55
N ASN A 210 -24.50 13.60 -31.87
CA ASN A 210 -25.85 13.51 -32.40
C ASN A 210 -26.85 13.94 -31.33
N HIS A 211 -27.02 15.25 -31.14
CA HIS A 211 -28.28 15.89 -30.68
C HIS A 211 -28.10 17.41 -30.70
N VAL A 212 -28.08 17.96 -31.91
CA VAL A 212 -28.50 19.33 -32.17
C VAL A 212 -29.36 19.25 -33.43
N ASP A 213 -30.67 19.08 -33.22
CA ASP A 213 -31.70 19.58 -34.11
C ASP A 213 -32.31 20.82 -33.44
#